data_AF-A0A9E1INK0-F1
#
_entry.id   AF-A0A9E1INK0-F1
#
_cell.length_a   1.000
_cell.length_b   1.000
_cell.length_c   1.000
_cell.angle_alpha   90.00
_cell.angle_beta   90.00
_cell.angle_gamma   90.00
#
_symmetry.space_group_name_H-M   'P 1'
#
loop_
_entity.id
_entity.type
_entity.pdbx_description
1 polymer ?
#
loop_
_entity_poly.entity_id
_entity_poly.type
_entity_poly.pdbx_seq_one_letter_code
_entity_poly.pdbx_strand_id
1 'polypeptide(L)'
;MNAQRLPVVLFSLLIVACGPDDSEFARAFVIESEDQVIGGPKALAQPGDYLLENDQIRVAILGVRNSLGPGLYGGSIIDVDRRWPDPRTNKGHGHDQFAELFSTGNMNITMPIEAADVSVVADGSDGGAAIIRAKGEAEPFLTMLNALWVLVSQPEFYLSTDYIAEPGVPWLTIRTTAA
;
A
#
# COMPACT_ATOMS: atom_id res chain seq x y z
N MET A 1 16.30 -2.64 77.17
CA MET A 1 16.97 -2.61 75.86
C MET A 1 16.78 -3.98 75.22
N ASN A 2 15.96 -4.08 74.16
CA ASN A 2 16.00 -5.17 73.17
C ASN A 2 15.08 -4.77 72.01
N ALA A 3 15.70 -4.32 70.91
CA ALA A 3 15.01 -3.88 69.70
C ALA A 3 14.79 -5.07 68.77
N GLN A 4 13.53 -5.39 68.51
CA GLN A 4 13.08 -6.45 67.60
C GLN A 4 13.23 -5.94 66.15
N ARG A 5 14.06 -6.59 65.34
CA ARG A 5 14.25 -6.25 63.92
C ARG A 5 13.26 -7.03 63.07
N LEU A 6 12.41 -6.31 62.33
CA LEU A 6 11.47 -6.84 61.34
C LEU A 6 12.21 -7.06 60.01
N PRO A 7 12.03 -8.20 59.29
CA PRO A 7 12.61 -8.36 57.97
C PRO A 7 11.69 -7.73 56.92
N VAL A 8 12.23 -6.78 56.14
CA VAL A 8 11.57 -6.24 54.94
C VAL A 8 11.87 -7.21 53.80
N VAL A 9 10.84 -7.90 53.31
CA VAL A 9 10.91 -8.72 52.10
C VAL A 9 10.69 -7.81 50.89
N LEU A 10 11.76 -7.57 50.14
CA LEU A 10 11.73 -6.80 48.90
C LEU A 10 11.15 -7.70 47.78
N PHE A 11 9.89 -7.46 47.41
CA PHE A 11 9.27 -8.12 46.26
C PHE A 11 9.74 -7.41 44.99
N SER A 12 10.70 -8.02 44.29
CA SER A 12 11.17 -7.58 42.98
C SER A 12 10.11 -7.88 41.92
N LEU A 13 9.34 -6.85 41.55
CA LEU A 13 8.45 -6.87 40.38
C LEU A 13 9.30 -6.96 39.10
N LEU A 14 9.30 -8.13 38.46
CA LEU A 14 9.73 -8.29 37.08
C LEU A 14 8.66 -7.67 36.17
N ILE A 15 8.90 -6.45 35.73
CA ILE A 15 8.09 -5.80 34.69
C ILE A 15 8.51 -6.45 33.36
N VAL A 16 7.74 -7.43 32.90
CA VAL A 16 7.78 -7.85 31.50
C VAL A 16 7.11 -6.74 30.70
N ALA A 17 7.91 -5.79 30.23
CA ALA A 17 7.46 -4.83 29.25
C ALA A 17 7.31 -5.58 27.91
N CYS A 18 6.09 -5.95 27.54
CA CYS A 18 5.77 -6.14 26.13
C CYS A 18 5.99 -4.78 25.45
N GLY A 19 7.13 -4.64 24.76
CA GLY A 19 7.29 -3.59 23.76
C GLY A 19 6.27 -3.80 22.63
N PRO A 20 5.95 -2.76 21.85
CA PRO A 20 5.24 -2.97 20.60
C PRO A 20 6.02 -3.98 19.76
N ASP A 21 5.32 -4.92 19.12
CA ASP A 21 5.91 -5.83 18.14
C ASP A 21 6.42 -4.98 16.95
N ASP A 22 7.62 -4.42 17.10
CA ASP A 22 8.46 -3.82 16.05
C ASP A 22 9.12 -4.94 15.21
N SER A 23 8.44 -6.07 15.02
CA SER A 23 8.92 -7.09 14.10
C SER A 23 8.75 -6.55 12.69
N GLU A 24 9.85 -6.49 11.94
CA GLU A 24 9.83 -6.19 10.50
C GLU A 24 8.78 -7.07 9.82
N PHE A 25 7.92 -6.47 9.00
CA PHE A 25 6.88 -7.21 8.29
C PHE A 25 6.46 -6.50 7.02
N ALA A 26 5.85 -7.23 6.10
CA ALA A 26 5.08 -6.66 5.00
C ALA A 26 3.71 -7.36 4.94
N ARG A 27 2.65 -6.63 4.56
CA ARG A 27 1.35 -7.24 4.27
C ARG A 27 0.63 -6.59 3.11
N ALA A 28 -0.16 -7.39 2.41
CA ALA A 28 -1.08 -6.94 1.38
C ALA A 28 -2.46 -7.58 1.55
N PHE A 29 -3.53 -6.80 1.41
CA PHE A 29 -4.90 -7.31 1.50
C PHE A 29 -5.90 -6.38 0.79
N VAL A 30 -7.10 -6.91 0.53
CA VAL A 30 -8.25 -6.13 0.05
C VAL A 30 -8.86 -5.37 1.22
N ILE A 31 -9.09 -4.08 1.05
CA ILE A 31 -9.76 -3.25 2.05
C ILE A 31 -11.24 -3.66 2.13
N GLU A 32 -11.68 -4.04 3.32
CA GLU A 32 -13.06 -4.45 3.61
C GLU A 32 -13.85 -3.40 4.39
N SER A 33 -13.16 -2.48 5.07
CA SER A 33 -13.77 -1.48 5.95
C SER A 33 -12.97 -0.18 6.04
N GLU A 34 -13.65 0.90 6.42
CA GLU A 34 -13.05 2.25 6.49
C GLU A 34 -11.93 2.36 7.53
N ASP A 35 -11.90 1.53 8.56
CA ASP A 35 -10.79 1.52 9.53
C ASP A 35 -9.50 0.92 8.95
N GLN A 36 -9.56 0.27 7.79
CA GLN A 36 -8.39 -0.29 7.11
C GLN A 36 -7.71 0.70 6.16
N VAL A 37 -8.42 1.76 5.73
CA VAL A 37 -7.89 2.73 4.77
C VAL A 37 -6.78 3.61 5.39
N ILE A 38 -6.18 4.46 4.55
CA ILE A 38 -5.31 5.54 4.98
C ILE A 38 -6.17 6.80 5.02
N GLY A 39 -6.25 7.45 6.18
CA GLY A 39 -6.96 8.73 6.31
C GLY A 39 -6.11 9.89 5.80
N GLY A 40 -6.73 11.05 5.63
CA GLY A 40 -6.02 12.29 5.31
C GLY A 40 -6.82 13.20 4.36
N PRO A 41 -6.44 14.48 4.22
CA PRO A 41 -7.16 15.40 3.34
C PRO A 41 -7.14 15.05 1.85
N LYS A 42 -6.26 14.13 1.41
CA LYS A 42 -6.20 13.63 0.02
C LYS A 42 -6.59 12.16 -0.13
N ALA A 43 -7.02 11.51 0.95
CA ALA A 43 -7.36 10.10 0.95
C ALA A 43 -8.54 9.78 0.02
N LEU A 44 -8.40 8.71 -0.75
CA LEU A 44 -9.38 8.24 -1.74
C LEU A 44 -9.70 6.74 -1.62
N ALA A 45 -8.94 5.98 -0.84
CA ALA A 45 -9.16 4.55 -0.69
C ALA A 45 -10.48 4.24 0.00
N GLN A 46 -11.13 3.17 -0.45
CA GLN A 46 -12.40 2.68 0.05
C GLN A 46 -12.46 1.15 0.01
N PRO A 47 -13.48 0.50 0.61
CA PRO A 47 -13.66 -0.94 0.47
C PRO A 47 -13.67 -1.40 -1.00
N GLY A 48 -12.93 -2.48 -1.27
CA GLY A 48 -12.67 -3.00 -2.62
C GLY A 48 -11.35 -2.52 -3.25
N ASP A 49 -10.72 -1.48 -2.70
CA ASP A 49 -9.34 -1.14 -3.02
C ASP A 49 -8.38 -2.03 -2.21
N TYR A 50 -7.08 -1.82 -2.35
CA TYR A 50 -6.07 -2.68 -1.74
C TYR A 50 -5.15 -1.87 -0.82
N LEU A 51 -4.72 -2.48 0.29
CA LEU A 51 -3.67 -1.92 1.14
C LEU A 51 -2.40 -2.76 1.00
N LEU A 52 -1.28 -2.07 0.75
CA LEU A 52 0.08 -2.58 0.85
C LEU A 52 0.80 -1.84 1.97
N GLU A 53 1.37 -2.53 2.94
CA GLU A 53 2.16 -1.87 3.98
C GLU A 53 3.32 -2.72 4.46
N ASN A 54 4.29 -2.06 5.09
CA ASN A 54 5.28 -2.68 5.93
C ASN A 54 5.33 -1.99 7.31
N ASP A 55 6.37 -2.26 8.09
CA ASP A 55 6.59 -1.66 9.39
C ASP A 55 6.90 -0.14 9.33
N GLN A 56 7.14 0.43 8.14
CA GLN A 56 7.52 1.85 7.97
C GLN A 56 6.52 2.67 7.13
N ILE A 57 5.91 2.10 6.10
CA ILE A 57 5.05 2.80 5.13
C ILE A 57 3.75 2.04 4.87
N ARG A 58 2.69 2.78 4.57
CA ARG A 58 1.37 2.27 4.17
C ARG A 58 0.97 2.93 2.85
N VAL A 59 0.49 2.13 1.92
CA VAL A 59 0.08 2.58 0.58
C VAL A 59 -1.23 1.92 0.19
N ALA A 60 -2.16 2.70 -0.34
CA ALA A 60 -3.38 2.18 -0.93
C ALA A 60 -3.26 2.13 -2.45
N ILE A 61 -3.63 0.99 -3.04
CA ILE A 61 -3.68 0.76 -4.48
C ILE A 61 -5.14 0.71 -4.90
N LEU A 62 -5.50 1.53 -5.88
CA LEU A 62 -6.85 1.65 -6.43
C LEU A 62 -7.30 0.31 -7.02
N GLY A 63 -8.50 -0.15 -6.65
CA GLY A 63 -9.14 -1.32 -7.25
C GLY A 63 -9.59 -1.05 -8.69
N VAL A 64 -10.36 -1.97 -9.25
CA VAL A 64 -10.83 -1.89 -10.65
C VAL A 64 -12.00 -0.91 -10.75
N ARG A 65 -11.67 0.38 -10.82
CA ARG A 65 -12.61 1.49 -10.99
C ARG A 65 -11.88 2.70 -11.57
N ASN A 66 -12.64 3.68 -12.06
CA ASN A 66 -12.05 4.96 -12.48
C ASN A 66 -11.42 5.68 -11.29
N SER A 67 -10.28 6.31 -11.54
CA SER A 67 -9.64 7.18 -10.55
C SER A 67 -10.40 8.49 -10.40
N LEU A 68 -10.41 9.03 -9.18
CA LEU A 68 -10.89 10.39 -8.89
C LEU A 68 -9.72 11.41 -8.86
N GLY A 69 -8.49 10.93 -9.07
CA GLY A 69 -7.27 11.72 -9.19
C GLY A 69 -6.86 11.98 -10.65
N PRO A 70 -5.58 12.28 -10.92
CA PRO A 70 -5.05 12.49 -12.28
C PRO A 70 -5.02 11.23 -13.17
N GLY A 71 -5.09 10.02 -12.62
CA GLY A 71 -5.18 8.77 -13.37
C GLY A 71 -6.54 8.59 -14.06
N LEU A 72 -6.62 7.66 -15.01
CA LEU A 72 -7.90 7.31 -15.67
C LEU A 72 -8.51 6.05 -15.07
N TYR A 73 -7.67 5.03 -14.85
CA TYR A 73 -8.08 3.67 -14.51
C TYR A 73 -7.60 3.25 -13.13
N GLY A 74 -8.01 2.05 -12.73
CA GLY A 74 -7.58 1.39 -11.52
C GLY A 74 -6.09 1.04 -11.49
N GLY A 75 -5.63 0.55 -10.35
CA GLY A 75 -4.29 0.01 -10.20
C GLY A 75 -3.19 1.03 -9.93
N SER A 76 -3.52 2.31 -9.76
CA SER A 76 -2.59 3.36 -9.31
C SER A 76 -2.42 3.35 -7.78
N ILE A 77 -1.33 3.94 -7.29
CA ILE A 77 -1.23 4.32 -5.88
C ILE A 77 -2.07 5.57 -5.67
N ILE A 78 -3.01 5.55 -4.72
CA ILE A 78 -3.91 6.68 -4.46
C ILE A 78 -3.62 7.35 -3.12
N ASP A 79 -3.26 6.57 -2.09
CA ASP A 79 -2.96 7.13 -0.77
C ASP A 79 -1.61 6.62 -0.29
N VAL A 80 -0.82 7.49 0.34
CA VAL A 80 0.46 7.14 0.94
C VAL A 80 0.62 7.85 2.28
N ASP A 81 0.93 7.09 3.32
CA ASP A 81 1.35 7.63 4.60
C ASP A 81 2.44 6.75 5.21
N ARG A 82 3.19 7.32 6.15
CA ARG A 82 4.05 6.51 7.01
C ARG A 82 3.21 5.66 7.95
N ARG A 83 3.76 4.55 8.42
CA ARG A 83 3.21 3.84 9.58
C ARG A 83 3.49 4.67 10.83
N TRP A 84 2.45 4.97 11.59
CA TRP A 84 2.58 5.71 12.83
C TRP A 84 2.72 4.77 14.05
N PRO A 85 3.50 5.13 15.07
CA PRO A 85 3.57 4.35 16.30
C PRO A 85 2.23 4.24 17.05
N ASP A 86 1.37 5.26 16.93
CA ASP A 86 0.01 5.20 17.48
C ASP A 86 -0.90 4.38 16.56
N PRO A 87 -1.38 3.19 17.01
CA PRO A 87 -2.22 2.34 16.17
C PRO A 87 -3.54 3.00 15.77
N ARG A 88 -4.02 4.01 16.51
CA ARG A 88 -5.27 4.71 16.20
C ARG A 88 -5.15 5.53 14.92
N THR A 89 -3.99 6.14 14.68
CA THR A 89 -3.70 6.89 13.44
C THR A 89 -3.72 5.96 12.24
N ASN A 90 -3.22 4.73 12.37
CA ASN A 90 -3.22 3.75 11.27
C ASN A 90 -4.60 3.14 10.99
N LYS A 91 -5.65 3.47 11.75
CA LYS A 91 -7.00 2.92 11.57
C LYS A 91 -7.92 3.89 10.83
N GLY A 92 -7.58 4.24 9.59
CA GLY A 92 -8.35 5.21 8.79
C GLY A 92 -8.19 6.68 9.20
N HIS A 93 -7.26 7.00 10.11
CA HIS A 93 -7.03 8.36 10.61
C HIS A 93 -5.61 8.86 10.27
N GLY A 94 -5.08 8.41 9.14
CA GLY A 94 -3.76 8.80 8.64
C GLY A 94 -3.71 10.28 8.21
N HIS A 95 -2.57 10.66 7.63
CA HIS A 95 -2.30 12.02 7.19
C HIS A 95 -1.96 12.09 5.69
N ASP A 96 -2.59 11.25 4.86
CA ASP A 96 -2.36 11.24 3.42
C ASP A 96 -2.50 12.63 2.79
N GLN A 97 -1.49 12.98 1.99
CA GLN A 97 -1.39 14.17 1.16
C GLN A 97 -0.90 13.83 -0.27
N PHE A 98 -0.82 12.53 -0.61
CA PHE A 98 -0.11 12.05 -1.78
C PHE A 98 -0.91 12.20 -3.08
N ALA A 99 -2.23 12.07 -2.99
CA ALA A 99 -3.22 12.16 -4.07
C ALA A 99 -3.17 11.02 -5.11
N GLU A 100 -2.11 10.87 -5.90
CA GLU A 100 -1.98 9.73 -6.83
C GLU A 100 -0.58 9.58 -7.47
N LEU A 101 -0.17 8.34 -7.73
CA LEU A 101 0.94 7.98 -8.60
C LEU A 101 0.59 6.76 -9.45
N PHE A 102 0.87 6.85 -10.75
CA PHE A 102 0.74 5.74 -11.70
C PHE A 102 1.97 5.67 -12.61
N SER A 103 2.30 4.46 -13.06
CA SER A 103 3.40 4.22 -13.98
C SER A 103 2.97 4.45 -15.43
N THR A 104 3.89 4.93 -16.27
CA THR A 104 3.65 5.05 -17.72
C THR A 104 4.71 4.29 -18.51
N GLY A 105 4.31 3.74 -19.65
CA GLY A 105 5.18 3.16 -20.67
C GLY A 105 4.79 3.70 -22.04
N ASN A 106 5.70 4.42 -22.71
CA ASN A 106 5.40 5.14 -23.95
C ASN A 106 4.14 6.04 -23.87
N MET A 107 3.93 6.75 -22.76
CA MET A 107 2.72 7.55 -22.51
C MET A 107 1.40 6.74 -22.48
N ASN A 108 1.47 5.43 -22.30
CA ASN A 108 0.33 4.59 -21.96
C ASN A 108 0.40 4.19 -20.48
N ILE A 109 -0.75 3.92 -19.90
CA ILE A 109 -0.98 3.46 -18.53
C ILE A 109 -1.71 2.12 -18.57
N THR A 110 -1.60 1.34 -17.51
CA THR A 110 -2.34 0.08 -17.38
C THR A 110 -3.84 0.36 -17.29
N MET A 111 -4.65 -0.28 -18.13
CA MET A 111 -6.10 -0.31 -18.01
C MET A 111 -6.57 -1.66 -17.45
N PRO A 112 -6.70 -1.82 -16.12
CA PRO A 112 -7.36 -2.98 -15.54
C PRO A 112 -8.87 -2.91 -15.78
N ILE A 113 -9.46 -4.01 -16.24
CA ILE A 113 -10.90 -4.09 -16.58
C ILE A 113 -11.60 -5.16 -15.73
N GLU A 114 -10.96 -6.30 -15.57
CA GLU A 114 -11.50 -7.42 -14.81
C GLU A 114 -11.10 -7.31 -13.34
N ALA A 115 -11.94 -7.77 -12.41
CA ALA A 115 -11.65 -7.72 -10.98
C ALA A 115 -10.28 -8.34 -10.60
N ALA A 116 -9.82 -9.34 -11.37
CA ALA A 116 -8.53 -10.01 -11.18
C ALA A 116 -7.32 -9.25 -11.75
N ASP A 117 -7.54 -8.13 -12.44
CA ASP A 117 -6.47 -7.32 -13.03
C ASP A 117 -5.74 -6.47 -11.99
N VAL A 118 -6.36 -6.19 -10.85
CA VAL A 118 -5.66 -5.76 -9.64
C VAL A 118 -5.78 -6.88 -8.61
N SER A 119 -4.68 -7.39 -8.08
CA SER A 119 -4.70 -8.53 -7.16
C SER A 119 -3.50 -8.59 -6.24
N VAL A 120 -3.67 -9.25 -5.08
CA VAL A 120 -2.57 -9.62 -4.18
C VAL A 120 -1.85 -10.84 -4.76
N VAL A 121 -0.57 -10.69 -5.10
CA VAL A 121 0.28 -11.76 -5.62
C VAL A 121 1.00 -12.48 -4.47
N ALA A 122 1.38 -11.73 -3.44
CA ALA A 122 1.95 -12.25 -2.19
C ALA A 122 1.44 -11.38 -1.04
N ASP A 123 0.93 -12.00 0.03
CA ASP A 123 0.35 -11.28 1.16
C ASP A 123 1.35 -10.98 2.29
N GLY A 124 2.59 -11.49 2.19
CA GLY A 124 3.65 -11.34 3.19
C GLY A 124 3.51 -12.24 4.42
N SER A 125 2.53 -13.16 4.45
CA SER A 125 2.29 -14.06 5.59
C SER A 125 3.41 -15.08 5.85
N ASP A 126 4.27 -15.30 4.85
CA ASP A 126 5.48 -16.12 4.94
C ASP A 126 6.70 -15.35 5.52
N GLY A 127 6.51 -14.09 5.90
CA GLY A 127 7.58 -13.19 6.38
C GLY A 127 8.39 -12.55 5.26
N GLY A 128 8.03 -12.80 3.99
CA GLY A 128 8.66 -12.20 2.82
C GLY A 128 8.04 -10.87 2.40
N ALA A 129 8.27 -10.50 1.15
CA ALA A 129 7.68 -9.29 0.57
C ALA A 129 6.19 -9.47 0.32
N ALA A 130 5.42 -8.42 0.55
CA ALA A 130 4.04 -8.33 0.10
C ALA A 130 4.00 -7.65 -1.28
N ILE A 131 3.15 -8.16 -2.18
CA ILE A 131 3.09 -7.75 -3.58
C ILE A 131 1.64 -7.59 -4.02
N ILE A 132 1.31 -6.41 -4.53
CA ILE A 132 0.08 -6.16 -5.28
C ILE A 132 0.44 -5.90 -6.74
N ARG A 133 -0.28 -6.54 -7.66
CA ARG A 133 -0.10 -6.38 -9.10
C ARG A 133 -1.31 -5.72 -9.71
N ALA A 134 -1.08 -4.69 -10.51
CA ALA A 134 -2.02 -4.17 -11.48
C ALA A 134 -1.56 -4.55 -12.89
N LYS A 135 -2.42 -5.16 -13.70
CA LYS A 135 -2.13 -5.55 -15.08
C LYS A 135 -3.28 -5.14 -16.00
N GLY A 136 -3.01 -5.05 -17.29
CA GLY A 136 -4.02 -4.66 -18.25
C GLY A 136 -3.39 -4.23 -19.56
N GLU A 137 -4.25 -3.97 -20.54
CA GLU A 137 -3.84 -3.41 -21.81
C GLU A 137 -3.26 -1.99 -21.60
N ALA A 138 -2.29 -1.61 -22.42
CA ALA A 138 -1.67 -0.30 -22.34
C ALA A 138 -2.49 0.73 -23.11
N GLU A 139 -3.12 1.65 -22.38
CA GLU A 139 -3.99 2.69 -22.93
C GLU A 139 -3.38 4.09 -22.73
N PRO A 140 -3.55 5.03 -23.68
CA PRO A 140 -3.00 6.37 -23.51
C PRO A 140 -3.60 7.08 -22.31
N PHE A 141 -2.73 7.70 -21.48
CA PHE A 141 -3.21 8.52 -20.36
C PHE A 141 -3.90 9.82 -20.80
N LEU A 142 -3.75 10.21 -22.07
CA LEU A 142 -4.47 11.31 -22.71
C LEU A 142 -5.21 10.82 -23.95
N THR A 143 -6.52 11.02 -24.00
CA THR A 143 -7.36 10.61 -25.14
C THR A 143 -6.86 11.14 -26.49
N MET A 144 -6.21 12.32 -26.53
CA MET A 144 -5.66 12.91 -27.75
C MET A 144 -4.52 12.08 -28.37
N LEU A 145 -3.82 11.27 -27.57
CA LEU A 145 -2.73 10.41 -28.06
C LEU A 145 -3.23 9.27 -28.95
N ASN A 146 -4.51 8.90 -28.89
CA ASN A 146 -5.08 7.86 -29.76
C ASN A 146 -4.84 8.14 -31.24
N ALA A 147 -5.01 9.39 -31.68
CA ALA A 147 -4.76 9.77 -33.06
C ALA A 147 -3.27 9.63 -33.44
N LEU A 148 -2.37 9.93 -32.50
CA LEU A 148 -0.93 9.77 -32.69
C LEU A 148 -0.55 8.29 -32.81
N TRP A 149 -1.10 7.42 -31.96
CA TRP A 149 -0.85 5.97 -31.98
C TRP A 149 -1.26 5.31 -33.29
N VAL A 150 -2.40 5.71 -33.84
CA VAL A 150 -2.83 5.28 -35.18
C VAL A 150 -1.81 5.75 -36.24
N LEU A 151 -1.35 6.99 -36.18
CA LEU A 151 -0.40 7.55 -37.15
C LEU A 151 0.95 6.85 -37.12
N VAL A 152 1.47 6.53 -35.93
CA VAL A 152 2.78 5.88 -35.77
C VAL A 152 2.70 4.35 -35.78
N SER A 153 1.51 3.78 -35.98
CA SER A 153 1.26 2.33 -35.92
C SER A 153 1.81 1.70 -34.64
N GLN A 154 1.48 2.30 -33.49
CA GLN A 154 1.89 1.76 -32.19
C GLN A 154 1.32 0.34 -32.04
N PRO A 155 2.14 -0.66 -31.68
CA PRO A 155 1.62 -2.00 -31.38
C PRO A 155 0.78 -1.98 -30.11
N GLU A 156 -0.20 -2.87 -30.02
CA GLU A 156 -0.83 -3.23 -28.75
C GLU A 156 0.21 -3.92 -27.86
N PHE A 157 0.21 -3.58 -26.58
CA PHE A 157 1.07 -4.21 -25.57
C PHE A 157 0.39 -4.15 -24.21
N TYR A 158 0.83 -5.01 -23.30
CA TYR A 158 0.32 -5.07 -21.94
C TYR A 158 1.31 -4.42 -20.97
N LEU A 159 0.76 -3.77 -19.95
CA LEU A 159 1.51 -3.29 -18.81
C LEU A 159 1.16 -4.12 -17.58
N SER A 160 2.17 -4.48 -16.81
CA SER A 160 2.02 -5.08 -15.49
C SER A 160 2.90 -4.33 -14.50
N THR A 161 2.28 -3.74 -13.48
CA THR A 161 2.94 -2.98 -12.42
C THR A 161 2.84 -3.75 -11.11
N ASP A 162 3.98 -4.14 -10.56
CA ASP A 162 4.11 -4.72 -9.23
C ASP A 162 4.48 -3.64 -8.22
N TYR A 163 3.68 -3.55 -7.16
CA TYR A 163 3.94 -2.78 -5.95
C TYR A 163 4.46 -3.73 -4.89
N ILE A 164 5.73 -3.57 -4.49
CA ILE A 164 6.45 -4.51 -3.66
C ILE A 164 6.86 -3.80 -2.37
N ALA A 165 6.35 -4.27 -1.23
CA ALA A 165 6.79 -3.84 0.09
C ALA A 165 7.65 -4.96 0.71
N GLU A 166 8.88 -4.61 1.07
CA GLU A 166 9.77 -5.48 1.81
C GLU A 166 9.72 -5.13 3.31
N PRO A 167 9.90 -6.10 4.21
CA PRO A 167 10.08 -5.83 5.64
C PRO A 167 11.30 -4.93 5.92
N GLY A 168 11.21 -4.05 6.91
CA GLY A 168 12.34 -3.28 7.47
C GLY A 168 12.82 -2.10 6.64
N VAL A 169 12.23 -1.81 5.47
CA VAL A 169 12.66 -0.71 4.59
C VAL A 169 11.64 0.44 4.52
N PRO A 170 12.08 1.71 4.51
CA PRO A 170 11.18 2.87 4.45
C PRO A 170 10.72 3.23 3.03
N TRP A 171 10.70 2.28 2.09
CA TRP A 171 10.26 2.49 0.72
C TRP A 171 9.52 1.27 0.20
N LEU A 172 8.83 1.46 -0.93
CA LEU A 172 8.29 0.37 -1.75
C LEU A 172 8.97 0.40 -3.12
N THR A 173 9.03 -0.75 -3.78
CA THR A 173 9.49 -0.85 -5.16
C THR A 173 8.29 -0.89 -6.10
N ILE A 174 8.32 -0.05 -7.13
CA ILE A 174 7.37 -0.10 -8.24
C ILE A 174 8.11 -0.69 -9.43
N ARG A 175 7.63 -1.85 -9.92
CA ARG A 175 8.22 -2.53 -11.09
C ARG A 175 7.18 -2.66 -12.19
N THR A 176 7.42 -1.97 -13.29
CA THR A 176 6.55 -2.02 -14.46
C THR A 176 7.20 -2.84 -15.57
N THR A 177 6.48 -3.83 -16.08
CA THR A 177 6.87 -4.65 -17.22
C THR A 177 5.95 -4.32 -18.40
N ALA A 178 6.54 -4.06 -19.56
CA ALA A 178 5.83 -3.93 -20.83
C ALA A 178 6.11 -5.17 -21.69
N ALA A 179 5.05 -5.82 -22.18
CA ALA A 179 5.14 -7.07 -22.94
C ALA A 179 4.20 -7.06 -24.15
#